data_AF-A0A226D0G0-F1
#
_entry.id   AF-A0A226D0G0-F1
#
_cell.length_a   1.000
_cell.length_b   1.000
_cell.length_c   1.000
_cell.angle_alpha   90.00
_cell.angle_beta   90.00
_cell.angle_gamma   90.00
#
_symmetry.space_group_name_H-M   'P 1'
#
loop_
_entity.id
_entity.type
_entity.pdbx_description
1 polymer ?
#
loop_
_entity_poly.entity_id
_entity_poly.type
_entity_poly.pdbx_seq_one_letter_code
_entity_poly.pdbx_strand_id
1 'polypeptide(L)'
;MGLKLFWKWVDNFDARDHIRIYTEDQPNFPDGAEGPHEIGKRLLCGPFVPLKSPWDFTLVRETIQGAPFTTMFFRIHHGIADGYSILYMFQRLFGSELEASPPFKQKRAAFSIPYILKFPLKTVRIVGELVYNSLTSFTWKIPQGKKSRIYNYKLRKSIRVENILRIKRKFNVTFSSVVFSLLSGGIHRFLKKKNCSNGEELHPMKTIPSMIPVPMSGHGVTFENHFSFALTKILVGEEDPVKRLMSMHKEFMRLRHSPLPVIGSWIVKFHGSQINSIGRLVNK
;
A
#
# COMPACT_ATOMS: atom_id res chain seq x y z
N MET A 1 12.59 -5.02 -27.83
CA MET A 1 13.18 -3.66 -27.77
C MET A 1 12.68 -2.98 -26.48
N GLY A 2 13.52 -2.88 -25.46
CA GLY A 2 13.10 -2.36 -24.15
C GLY A 2 13.02 -0.83 -24.17
N LEU A 3 11.83 -0.27 -23.96
CA LEU A 3 11.65 1.17 -23.73
C LEU A 3 12.49 1.59 -22.53
N LYS A 4 13.55 2.36 -22.78
CA LYS A 4 14.24 3.12 -21.72
C LYS A 4 13.28 4.23 -21.29
N LEU A 5 12.69 4.07 -20.11
CA LEU A 5 11.93 5.14 -19.47
C LEU A 5 12.93 6.15 -18.94
N PHE A 6 12.86 7.38 -19.42
CA PHE A 6 13.62 8.51 -18.89
C PHE A 6 12.65 9.66 -18.59
N TRP A 7 12.97 10.44 -17.56
CA TRP A 7 12.23 11.65 -17.25
C TRP A 7 12.67 12.76 -18.19
N LYS A 8 11.71 13.45 -18.80
CA LYS A 8 11.92 14.66 -19.58
C LYS A 8 11.08 15.77 -18.95
N TRP A 9 11.61 16.99 -18.93
CA TRP A 9 10.81 18.18 -18.63
C TRP A 9 9.66 18.29 -19.65
N VAL A 10 8.48 18.67 -19.14
CA VAL A 10 7.31 18.94 -19.98
C VAL A 10 7.45 20.34 -20.55
N ASP A 11 7.46 20.44 -21.87
CA ASP A 11 7.49 21.72 -22.57
C ASP A 11 6.14 22.46 -22.30
N ASN A 12 6.19 23.75 -21.97
CA ASN A 12 5.00 24.58 -21.68
C ASN A 12 4.07 24.02 -20.59
N PHE A 13 4.64 23.60 -19.46
CA PHE A 13 3.86 23.07 -18.33
C PHE A 13 2.82 24.09 -17.81
N ASP A 14 1.56 23.66 -17.73
CA ASP A 14 0.45 24.39 -17.10
C ASP A 14 -0.23 23.49 -16.06
N ALA A 15 -0.33 23.95 -14.82
CA ALA A 15 -0.99 23.21 -13.75
C ALA A 15 -2.50 23.00 -14.02
N ARG A 16 -3.14 23.89 -14.78
CA ARG A 16 -4.57 23.81 -15.13
C ARG A 16 -4.89 22.56 -15.94
N ASP A 17 -3.94 22.08 -16.73
CA ASP A 17 -4.07 20.84 -17.52
C ASP A 17 -4.24 19.58 -16.68
N HIS A 18 -3.88 19.65 -15.40
CA HIS A 18 -3.94 18.56 -14.44
C HIS A 18 -5.15 18.65 -13.51
N ILE A 19 -5.91 19.74 -13.56
CA ILE A 19 -7.05 20.01 -12.68
C ILE A 19 -8.35 19.80 -13.45
N ARG A 20 -9.24 18.94 -12.93
CA ARG A 20 -10.58 18.72 -13.48
C ARG A 20 -11.61 19.07 -12.43
N ILE A 21 -12.67 19.77 -12.83
CA ILE A 21 -13.78 20.12 -11.94
C ILE A 21 -15.05 19.60 -12.59
N TYR A 22 -15.76 18.74 -11.86
CA TYR A 22 -17.07 18.24 -12.22
C TYR A 22 -18.09 18.83 -11.25
N THR A 23 -19.19 19.30 -11.79
CA THR A 23 -20.36 19.75 -11.04
C THR A 23 -21.56 18.97 -11.55
N GLU A 24 -22.50 18.65 -10.66
CA GLU A 24 -23.70 17.86 -10.93
C GLU A 24 -24.57 18.41 -12.08
N ASP A 25 -24.51 19.71 -12.35
CA ASP A 25 -25.25 20.42 -13.39
C ASP A 25 -24.59 20.41 -14.79
N GLN A 26 -23.35 19.90 -14.91
CA GLN A 26 -22.62 19.95 -16.18
C GLN A 26 -22.86 18.71 -17.06
N PRO A 27 -23.09 18.89 -18.38
CA PRO A 27 -23.24 17.78 -19.33
C PRO A 27 -21.94 16.97 -19.51
N ASN A 28 -20.80 17.50 -19.04
CA ASN A 28 -19.50 16.83 -19.05
C ASN A 28 -19.26 15.98 -17.80
N PHE A 29 -20.27 15.74 -16.95
CA PHE A 29 -20.22 14.61 -16.03
C PHE A 29 -19.93 13.37 -16.89
N PRO A 30 -18.93 12.55 -16.58
CA PRO A 30 -18.50 11.53 -17.52
C PRO A 30 -19.68 10.63 -17.86
N ASP A 31 -20.07 10.52 -19.14
CA ASP A 31 -21.25 9.74 -19.58
C ASP A 31 -21.34 8.41 -18.83
N GLY A 32 -22.41 8.22 -18.07
CA GLY A 32 -22.69 7.01 -17.28
C GLY A 32 -22.00 6.89 -15.92
N ALA A 33 -21.25 7.90 -15.44
CA ALA A 33 -20.75 7.91 -14.07
C ALA A 33 -21.87 8.35 -13.11
N GLU A 34 -22.38 7.43 -12.29
CA GLU A 34 -23.39 7.71 -11.26
C GLU A 34 -22.75 8.21 -9.95
N GLY A 35 -21.94 9.27 -10.03
CA GLY A 35 -21.36 9.95 -8.86
C GLY A 35 -19.87 9.66 -8.55
N PRO A 36 -19.37 10.08 -7.37
CA PRO A 36 -17.95 10.09 -7.05
C PRO A 36 -17.27 8.72 -7.07
N HIS A 37 -18.00 7.64 -6.74
CA HIS A 37 -17.44 6.28 -6.72
C HIS A 37 -17.01 5.80 -8.12
N GLU A 38 -17.86 5.98 -9.13
CA GLU A 38 -17.53 5.60 -10.51
C GLU A 38 -16.47 6.53 -11.11
N ILE A 39 -16.46 7.83 -10.76
CA ILE A 39 -15.37 8.75 -11.11
C ILE A 39 -14.05 8.25 -10.52
N GLY A 40 -14.00 7.94 -9.22
CA GLY A 40 -12.81 7.42 -8.56
C GLY A 40 -12.32 6.11 -9.18
N LYS A 41 -13.24 5.23 -9.57
CA LYS A 41 -12.94 3.96 -10.26
C LYS A 41 -12.38 4.19 -11.66
N ARG A 42 -12.94 5.12 -12.43
CA ARG A 42 -12.43 5.52 -13.75
C ARG A 42 -11.02 6.12 -13.63
N LEU A 43 -10.79 6.99 -12.66
CA LEU A 43 -9.47 7.54 -12.37
C LEU A 43 -8.48 6.45 -11.94
N LEU A 44 -8.90 5.47 -11.14
CA LEU A 44 -8.03 4.38 -10.70
C LEU A 44 -7.63 3.43 -11.86
N CYS A 45 -8.54 3.21 -12.81
CA CYS A 45 -8.31 2.28 -13.92
C CYS A 45 -7.71 2.93 -15.18
N GLY A 46 -7.92 4.24 -15.37
CA GLY A 46 -7.48 4.96 -16.55
C GLY A 46 -5.97 5.24 -16.54
N PRO A 47 -5.29 5.21 -17.69
CA PRO A 47 -3.89 5.63 -17.77
C PRO A 47 -3.74 7.14 -17.51
N PHE A 48 -2.50 7.58 -17.25
CA PHE A 48 -2.16 9.01 -17.37
C PHE A 48 -2.08 9.41 -18.84
N VAL A 49 -2.31 10.70 -19.12
CA VAL A 49 -2.17 11.25 -20.47
C VAL A 49 -0.69 11.19 -20.86
N PRO A 50 -0.34 10.57 -22.02
CA PRO A 50 1.04 10.55 -22.50
C PRO A 50 1.61 11.96 -22.63
N LEU A 51 2.92 12.09 -22.41
CA LEU A 51 3.67 13.36 -22.52
C LEU A 51 3.27 14.47 -21.52
N LYS A 52 2.32 14.22 -20.61
CA LYS A 52 2.04 15.09 -19.46
C LYS A 52 2.69 14.55 -18.19
N SER A 53 2.92 15.43 -17.22
CA SER A 53 3.39 15.02 -15.90
C SER A 53 2.38 14.04 -15.26
N PRO A 54 2.78 12.87 -14.73
CA PRO A 54 1.83 11.82 -14.40
C PRO A 54 1.21 12.03 -13.00
N TRP A 55 0.45 13.11 -12.87
CA TRP A 55 -0.41 13.44 -11.74
C TRP A 55 -1.68 14.14 -12.24
N ASP A 56 -2.77 14.06 -11.48
CA ASP A 56 -4.00 14.79 -11.73
C ASP A 56 -4.81 14.99 -10.45
N PHE A 57 -5.57 16.09 -10.43
CA PHE A 57 -6.39 16.54 -9.32
C PHE A 57 -7.83 16.75 -9.83
N THR A 58 -8.78 15.97 -9.34
CA THR A 58 -10.18 16.02 -9.77
C THR A 58 -11.07 16.42 -8.59
N LEU A 59 -11.84 17.48 -8.79
CA LEU A 59 -12.87 17.97 -7.85
C LEU A 59 -14.23 17.53 -8.37
N VAL A 60 -15.04 16.93 -7.51
CA VAL A 60 -16.44 16.58 -7.80
C VAL A 60 -17.30 17.31 -6.78
N ARG A 61 -18.16 18.20 -7.27
CA ARG A 61 -19.10 18.99 -6.47
C ARG A 61 -20.48 18.38 -6.60
N GLU A 62 -21.07 18.05 -5.46
CA GLU A 62 -22.34 17.35 -5.34
C GLU A 62 -23.14 17.95 -4.16
N THR A 63 -24.46 17.84 -4.19
CA THR A 63 -25.30 18.25 -3.04
C THR A 63 -25.75 17.04 -2.25
N ILE A 64 -25.26 16.87 -1.02
CA ILE A 64 -25.64 15.76 -0.14
C ILE A 64 -26.52 16.29 0.99
N GLN A 65 -27.75 15.79 1.09
CA GLN A 65 -28.71 16.20 2.13
C GLN A 65 -28.94 17.73 2.18
N GLY A 66 -28.96 18.39 1.01
CA GLY A 66 -29.15 19.83 0.90
C GLY A 66 -27.90 20.68 1.22
N ALA A 67 -26.78 20.06 1.56
CA ALA A 67 -25.51 20.75 1.79
C ALA A 67 -24.54 20.53 0.62
N PRO A 68 -23.81 21.58 0.17
CA PRO A 68 -22.77 21.41 -0.84
C PRO A 68 -21.63 20.57 -0.28
N PHE A 69 -21.25 19.53 -1.01
CA PHE A 69 -20.15 18.64 -0.69
C PHE A 69 -19.15 18.62 -1.85
N THR A 70 -17.86 18.54 -1.54
CA THR A 70 -16.80 18.45 -2.55
C THR A 70 -15.93 17.24 -2.26
N THR A 71 -15.97 16.28 -3.17
CA THR A 71 -15.06 15.14 -3.16
C THR A 71 -13.80 15.47 -3.96
N MET A 72 -12.63 15.27 -3.34
CA MET A 72 -11.32 15.50 -3.98
C MET A 72 -10.65 14.16 -4.30
N PHE A 73 -10.25 13.98 -5.56
CA PHE A 73 -9.43 12.87 -6.01
C PHE A 73 -8.06 13.41 -6.42
N PHE A 74 -7.01 12.91 -5.79
CA PHE A 74 -5.65 13.15 -6.23
C PHE A 74 -5.02 11.83 -6.65
N ARG A 75 -4.43 11.84 -7.83
CA ARG A 75 -3.77 10.70 -8.43
C ARG A 75 -2.37 11.12 -8.83
N ILE A 76 -1.39 10.28 -8.52
CA ILE A 76 0.02 10.52 -8.86
C ILE A 76 0.71 9.21 -9.12
N HIS A 77 1.61 9.19 -10.09
CA HIS A 77 2.44 8.04 -10.37
C HIS A 77 3.49 7.85 -9.27
N HIS A 78 3.60 6.64 -8.73
CA HIS A 78 4.50 6.30 -7.62
C HIS A 78 5.99 6.55 -7.94
N GLY A 79 6.35 6.71 -9.22
CA GLY A 79 7.68 7.14 -9.63
C GLY A 79 8.06 8.56 -9.19
N ILE A 80 7.08 9.42 -8.87
CA ILE A 80 7.32 10.79 -8.41
C ILE A 80 7.53 10.83 -6.89
N ALA A 81 6.63 10.20 -6.13
CA ALA A 81 6.62 10.26 -4.67
C ALA A 81 6.09 8.95 -4.08
N ASP A 82 6.53 8.64 -2.86
CA ASP A 82 5.93 7.57 -2.06
C ASP A 82 4.78 8.09 -1.16
N GLY A 83 4.16 7.18 -0.41
CA GLY A 83 3.01 7.51 0.43
C GLY A 83 3.31 8.50 1.56
N TYR A 84 4.55 8.56 2.07
CA TYR A 84 4.93 9.53 3.11
C TYR A 84 5.13 10.91 2.50
N SER A 85 5.83 11.01 1.37
CA SER A 85 6.00 12.27 0.63
C SER A 85 4.66 12.88 0.21
N ILE A 86 3.71 12.06 -0.26
CA ILE A 86 2.35 12.51 -0.58
C ILE A 86 1.61 13.00 0.67
N LEU A 87 1.74 12.30 1.79
CA LEU A 87 1.12 12.72 3.06
C LEU A 87 1.65 14.09 3.52
N TYR A 88 2.97 14.31 3.48
CA TYR A 88 3.55 15.61 3.83
C TYR A 88 3.08 16.73 2.90
N MET A 89 3.03 16.46 1.60
CA MET A 89 2.52 17.42 0.61
C MET A 89 1.10 17.85 0.98
N PHE A 90 0.21 16.91 1.31
CA PHE A 90 -1.16 17.23 1.72
C PHE A 90 -1.21 17.99 3.05
N GLN A 91 -0.40 17.61 4.03
CA GLN A 91 -0.35 18.33 5.30
C GLN A 91 0.05 19.80 5.09
N ARG A 92 1.07 20.06 4.25
CA ARG A 92 1.49 21.42 3.90
C ARG A 92 0.42 22.17 3.10
N LEU A 93 -0.26 21.50 2.16
CA LEU A 93 -1.36 22.08 1.39
C LEU A 93 -2.50 22.59 2.29
N PHE A 94 -2.76 21.89 3.40
CA PHE A 94 -3.78 22.27 4.38
C PHE A 94 -3.23 23.03 5.59
N GLY A 95 -2.05 23.66 5.47
CA GLY A 95 -1.51 24.56 6.49
C GLY A 95 -1.06 23.89 7.79
N SER A 96 -0.86 22.57 7.79
CA SER A 96 -0.31 21.87 8.95
C SER A 96 1.22 21.92 8.92
N GLU A 97 1.81 22.69 9.83
CA GLU A 97 3.25 22.65 10.11
C GLU A 97 3.53 21.51 11.10
N LEU A 98 3.71 20.29 10.59
CA LEU A 98 4.24 19.19 11.40
C LEU A 98 5.68 18.91 11.01
N GLU A 99 6.53 18.75 12.02
CA GLU A 99 7.86 18.18 11.85
C GLU A 99 7.76 16.82 11.15
N ALA A 100 8.77 16.47 10.35
CA ALA A 100 8.85 15.16 9.71
C ALA A 100 8.53 14.06 10.75
N SER A 101 7.63 13.13 10.41
CA SER A 101 7.37 11.91 11.17
C SER A 101 8.70 11.37 11.65
N PRO A 102 8.87 11.15 12.98
CA PRO A 102 10.15 10.78 13.51
C PRO A 102 10.61 9.53 12.76
N PRO A 103 11.84 9.53 12.22
CA PRO A 103 12.33 8.42 11.42
C PRO A 103 12.12 7.14 12.20
N PHE A 104 11.87 6.04 11.51
CA PHE A 104 11.95 4.74 12.16
C PHE A 104 13.35 4.63 12.77
N LYS A 105 13.45 4.84 14.09
CA LYS A 105 14.70 4.72 14.82
C LYS A 105 15.05 3.25 14.83
N GLN A 106 15.76 2.81 13.79
CA GLN A 106 16.45 1.54 13.84
C GLN A 106 17.43 1.65 15.01
N LYS A 107 17.25 0.81 16.03
CA LYS A 107 18.20 0.81 17.14
C LYS A 107 19.59 0.58 16.54
N ARG A 108 20.57 1.44 16.90
CA ARG A 108 21.99 1.39 16.47
C ARG A 108 22.68 0.03 16.64
N ALA A 109 22.02 -0.94 17.27
CA ALA A 109 22.39 -2.36 17.30
C ALA A 109 22.54 -3.04 15.91
N ALA A 110 22.20 -2.34 14.82
CA ALA A 110 22.33 -2.78 13.43
C ALA A 110 23.79 -2.95 12.93
N PHE A 111 24.80 -2.73 13.76
CA PHE A 111 26.20 -3.10 13.49
C PHE A 111 26.80 -4.03 14.55
N SER A 112 25.97 -4.78 15.27
CA SER A 112 26.49 -5.86 16.11
C SER A 112 27.09 -6.98 15.23
N ILE A 113 28.19 -7.60 15.65
CA ILE A 113 28.80 -8.77 14.99
C ILE A 113 27.76 -9.82 14.52
N PRO A 114 26.76 -10.23 15.34
CA PRO A 114 25.73 -11.15 14.88
C PRO A 114 24.82 -10.60 13.77
N TYR A 115 24.66 -9.28 13.64
CA TYR A 115 23.92 -8.66 12.53
C TYR A 115 24.65 -8.84 11.21
N ILE A 116 25.95 -8.51 11.18
CA ILE A 116 26.80 -8.60 9.99
C ILE A 116 26.88 -10.06 9.51
N LEU A 117 27.13 -11.00 10.43
CA LEU A 117 27.20 -12.43 10.13
C LEU A 117 25.87 -13.00 9.60
N LYS A 118 24.72 -12.53 10.10
CA LYS A 118 23.40 -13.01 9.66
C LYS A 118 22.93 -12.34 8.37
N PHE A 119 23.53 -11.22 7.96
CA PHE A 119 23.04 -10.43 6.82
C PHE A 119 23.06 -11.19 5.49
N PRO A 120 24.15 -11.89 5.08
CA PRO A 120 24.15 -12.67 3.83
C PRO A 120 23.10 -13.78 3.84
N LEU A 121 23.05 -14.55 4.93
CA LEU A 121 22.08 -15.65 5.12
C LEU A 121 20.63 -15.14 5.07
N LYS A 122 20.35 -14.00 5.70
CA LYS A 122 19.02 -13.38 5.67
C LYS A 122 18.68 -12.83 4.30
N THR A 123 19.65 -12.32 3.56
CA THR A 123 19.46 -11.84 2.18
C THR A 123 19.08 -13.00 1.26
N VAL A 124 19.86 -14.09 1.27
CA VAL A 124 19.55 -15.31 0.52
C VAL A 124 18.17 -15.84 0.89
N ARG A 125 17.83 -15.85 2.19
CA ARG A 125 16.51 -16.27 2.66
C ARG A 125 15.39 -15.37 2.15
N ILE A 126 15.52 -14.04 2.17
CA ILE A 126 14.47 -13.14 1.65
C ILE A 126 14.27 -13.37 0.16
N VAL A 127 15.35 -13.45 -0.61
CA VAL A 127 15.28 -13.70 -2.05
C VAL A 127 14.63 -15.07 -2.30
N GLY A 128 15.02 -16.09 -1.54
CA GLY A 128 14.37 -17.41 -1.56
C GLY A 128 12.90 -17.36 -1.18
N GLU A 129 12.50 -16.62 -0.14
CA GLU A 129 11.10 -16.42 0.25
C GLU A 129 10.31 -15.67 -0.84
N LEU A 130 10.90 -14.67 -1.50
CA LEU A 130 10.30 -13.97 -2.63
C LEU A 130 10.07 -14.91 -3.81
N VAL A 131 11.09 -15.68 -4.18
CA VAL A 131 11.02 -16.66 -5.28
C VAL A 131 10.01 -17.75 -4.95
N TYR A 132 10.09 -18.35 -3.76
CA TYR A 132 9.15 -19.36 -3.30
C TYR A 132 7.71 -18.84 -3.30
N ASN A 133 7.43 -17.68 -2.72
CA ASN A 133 6.07 -17.10 -2.74
C ASN A 133 5.62 -16.72 -4.16
N SER A 134 6.57 -16.37 -5.04
CA SER A 134 6.31 -16.09 -6.46
C SER A 134 6.03 -17.34 -7.28
N LEU A 135 6.54 -18.51 -6.88
CA LEU A 135 6.30 -19.79 -7.55
C LEU A 135 5.12 -20.56 -6.95
N THR A 136 4.89 -20.42 -5.65
CA THR A 136 3.85 -21.16 -4.95
C THR A 136 2.47 -20.63 -5.35
N SER A 137 1.57 -21.53 -5.75
CA SER A 137 0.16 -21.19 -5.95
C SER A 137 -0.54 -21.17 -4.59
N PHE A 138 -1.27 -20.10 -4.31
CA PHE A 138 -2.07 -19.96 -3.10
C PHE A 138 -3.52 -19.73 -3.51
N THR A 139 -4.49 -20.14 -2.69
CA THR A 139 -5.93 -19.89 -2.93
C THR A 139 -6.23 -18.42 -3.22
N TRP A 140 -5.50 -17.48 -2.62
CA TRP A 140 -5.67 -16.03 -2.80
C TRP A 140 -4.81 -15.45 -3.93
N LYS A 141 -3.92 -16.23 -4.53
CA LYS A 141 -3.01 -15.78 -5.58
C LYS A 141 -3.68 -15.97 -6.93
N ILE A 142 -4.18 -14.87 -7.49
CA ILE A 142 -4.75 -14.85 -8.84
C ILE A 142 -3.60 -14.83 -9.86
N PRO A 143 -3.53 -15.78 -10.81
CA PRO A 143 -2.55 -15.78 -11.89
C PRO A 143 -2.59 -14.48 -12.68
N GLN A 144 -1.44 -14.02 -13.21
CA GLN A 144 -1.38 -12.72 -13.86
C GLN A 144 -2.31 -12.64 -15.08
N GLY A 145 -2.44 -13.71 -15.86
CA GLY A 145 -3.34 -13.78 -17.02
C GLY A 145 -4.84 -13.69 -16.67
N LYS A 146 -5.22 -13.96 -15.42
CA LYS A 146 -6.61 -13.87 -14.96
C LYS A 146 -6.95 -12.52 -14.29
N LYS A 147 -5.97 -11.64 -14.09
CA LYS A 147 -6.21 -10.32 -13.49
C LYS A 147 -6.77 -9.37 -14.53
N SER A 148 -7.89 -8.72 -14.23
CA SER A 148 -8.38 -7.62 -15.05
C SER A 148 -7.54 -6.35 -14.81
N ARG A 149 -7.60 -5.40 -15.75
CA ARG A 149 -7.08 -4.04 -15.56
C ARG A 149 -8.05 -3.14 -14.78
N ILE A 150 -9.18 -3.71 -14.33
CA ILE A 150 -10.23 -2.98 -13.63
C ILE A 150 -10.01 -3.18 -12.14
N TYR A 151 -9.60 -2.09 -11.48
CA TYR A 151 -9.51 -2.05 -10.04
C TYR A 151 -10.90 -1.80 -9.43
N ASN A 152 -11.17 -2.49 -8.33
CA ASN A 152 -12.37 -2.28 -7.53
C ASN A 152 -11.95 -1.89 -6.12
N TYR A 153 -12.58 -0.86 -5.58
CA TYR A 153 -12.41 -0.46 -4.18
C TYR A 153 -13.77 -0.27 -3.53
N LYS A 154 -13.83 -0.58 -2.22
CA LYS A 154 -14.97 -0.29 -1.37
C LYS A 154 -14.51 0.51 -0.17
N LEU A 155 -15.11 1.67 0.02
CA LEU A 155 -14.97 2.47 1.22
C LEU A 155 -16.09 2.07 2.20
N ARG A 156 -15.74 1.91 3.48
CA ARG A 156 -16.71 1.70 4.56
C ARG A 156 -16.60 2.86 5.54
N LYS A 157 -17.57 2.97 6.44
CA LYS A 157 -17.53 3.91 7.57
C LYS A 157 -16.15 3.90 8.24
N SER A 158 -15.63 5.11 8.49
CA SER A 158 -14.35 5.32 9.14
C SER A 158 -14.28 4.58 10.47
N ILE A 159 -13.14 3.93 10.73
CA ILE A 159 -12.81 3.39 12.06
C ILE A 159 -12.13 4.51 12.83
N ARG A 160 -12.77 4.96 13.90
CA ARG A 160 -12.22 5.99 14.80
C ARG A 160 -10.84 5.60 15.32
N VAL A 161 -9.86 6.49 15.20
CA VAL A 161 -8.48 6.26 15.64
C VAL A 161 -8.42 6.03 17.14
N GLU A 162 -9.26 6.71 17.91
CA GLU A 162 -9.40 6.53 19.37
C GLU A 162 -9.65 5.07 19.76
N ASN A 163 -10.44 4.32 18.97
CA ASN A 163 -10.70 2.91 19.23
C ASN A 163 -9.44 2.06 19.05
N ILE A 164 -8.65 2.35 18.01
CA ILE A 164 -7.38 1.68 17.74
C ILE A 164 -6.40 1.97 18.88
N LEU A 165 -6.31 3.23 19.32
CA LEU A 165 -5.44 3.65 20.44
C LEU A 165 -5.87 3.05 21.78
N ARG A 166 -7.17 2.87 22.00
CA ARG A 166 -7.70 2.18 23.19
C ARG A 166 -7.29 0.71 23.22
N ILE A 167 -7.41 -0.01 22.11
CA ILE A 167 -6.97 -1.41 22.01
C ILE A 167 -5.45 -1.51 22.18
N LYS A 168 -4.70 -0.63 21.50
CA LYS A 168 -3.23 -0.54 21.61
C LYS A 168 -2.80 -0.43 23.08
N ARG A 169 -3.40 0.51 23.83
CA ARG A 169 -3.08 0.73 25.25
C ARG A 169 -3.50 -0.45 26.12
N LYS A 170 -4.73 -0.97 25.94
CA LYS A 170 -5.27 -2.08 26.73
C LYS A 170 -4.40 -3.34 26.63
N PHE A 171 -3.89 -3.67 25.45
CA PHE A 171 -3.10 -4.89 25.22
C PHE A 171 -1.59 -4.64 25.15
N ASN A 172 -1.13 -3.40 25.34
CA ASN A 172 0.27 -2.98 25.23
C ASN A 172 0.94 -3.45 23.91
N VAL A 173 0.27 -3.22 22.78
CA VAL A 173 0.74 -3.62 21.43
C VAL A 173 1.07 -2.40 20.57
N THR A 174 1.57 -2.61 19.35
CA THR A 174 1.78 -1.50 18.39
C THR A 174 0.49 -1.12 17.66
N PHE A 175 0.41 0.12 17.17
CA PHE A 175 -0.70 0.59 16.33
C PHE A 175 -0.89 -0.30 15.09
N SER A 176 0.20 -0.61 14.38
CA SER A 176 0.19 -1.48 13.20
C SER A 176 -0.32 -2.88 13.53
N SER A 177 -0.01 -3.42 14.71
CA SER A 177 -0.51 -4.73 15.13
C SER A 177 -2.03 -4.76 15.24
N VAL A 178 -2.66 -3.69 15.74
CA VAL A 178 -4.12 -3.57 15.81
C VAL A 178 -4.72 -3.51 14.40
N VAL A 179 -4.21 -2.62 13.54
CA VAL A 179 -4.71 -2.46 12.16
C VAL A 179 -4.61 -3.74 11.36
N PHE A 180 -3.46 -4.41 11.39
CA PHE A 180 -3.27 -5.65 10.65
C PHE A 180 -4.00 -6.86 11.27
N SER A 181 -4.27 -6.86 12.58
CA SER A 181 -5.16 -7.87 13.19
C SER A 181 -6.61 -7.72 12.71
N LEU A 182 -7.08 -6.48 12.51
CA LEU A 182 -8.40 -6.21 11.91
C LEU A 182 -8.45 -6.68 10.45
N LEU A 183 -7.42 -6.35 9.65
CA LEU A 183 -7.29 -6.82 8.27
C LEU A 183 -7.29 -8.35 8.20
N SER A 184 -6.47 -8.98 9.04
CA SER A 184 -6.34 -10.43 9.12
C SER A 184 -7.67 -11.12 9.47
N GLY A 185 -8.40 -10.61 10.46
CA GLY A 185 -9.74 -11.12 10.79
C GLY A 185 -10.78 -10.87 9.69
N GLY A 186 -10.67 -9.76 8.96
CA GLY A 186 -11.51 -9.49 7.79
C GLY A 186 -11.28 -10.50 6.67
N ILE A 187 -10.02 -10.77 6.33
CA ILE A 187 -9.64 -11.77 5.33
C ILE A 187 -10.09 -13.17 5.78
N HIS A 188 -9.87 -13.54 7.05
CA HIS A 188 -10.32 -14.82 7.59
C HIS A 188 -11.82 -15.05 7.37
N ARG A 189 -12.66 -14.08 7.77
CA ARG A 189 -14.12 -14.18 7.58
C ARG A 189 -14.53 -14.23 6.11
N PHE A 190 -13.84 -13.47 5.25
CA PHE A 190 -14.08 -13.50 3.82
C PHE A 190 -13.79 -14.88 3.21
N LEU A 191 -12.63 -15.47 3.56
CA LEU A 191 -12.25 -16.81 3.10
C LEU A 191 -13.20 -17.87 3.63
N LYS A 192 -13.54 -17.84 4.94
CA LYS A 192 -14.51 -18.76 5.54
C LYS A 192 -15.84 -18.72 4.81
N LYS A 193 -16.38 -17.52 4.54
CA LYS A 193 -17.64 -17.35 3.79
C LYS A 193 -17.55 -17.92 2.37
N LYS A 194 -16.44 -17.67 1.65
CA LYS A 194 -16.24 -18.18 0.29
C LYS A 194 -16.12 -19.71 0.25
N ASN A 195 -15.41 -20.31 1.20
CA ASN A 195 -15.25 -21.76 1.28
C ASN A 195 -16.60 -22.45 1.56
N CYS A 196 -17.39 -21.92 2.50
CA CYS A 196 -18.74 -22.44 2.78
C CYS A 196 -19.67 -22.38 1.56
N SER A 197 -19.47 -21.45 0.63
CA SER A 197 -20.30 -21.31 -0.58
C SER A 197 -19.92 -22.28 -1.70
N ASN A 198 -18.70 -22.82 -1.72
CA ASN A 198 -18.20 -23.67 -2.79
C ASN A 198 -18.16 -25.16 -2.44
N GLY A 199 -18.51 -25.54 -1.20
CA GLY A 199 -18.46 -26.94 -0.75
C GLY A 199 -17.05 -27.53 -0.63
N GLU A 200 -16.00 -26.75 -0.91
CA GLU A 200 -14.61 -27.18 -0.83
C GLU A 200 -14.03 -26.88 0.56
N GLU A 201 -13.53 -27.93 1.21
CA GLU A 201 -12.73 -27.83 2.43
C GLU A 201 -11.30 -27.39 2.08
N LEU A 202 -11.16 -26.16 1.58
CA LEU A 202 -9.85 -25.56 1.34
C LEU A 202 -9.08 -25.57 2.67
N HIS A 203 -7.94 -26.27 2.71
CA HIS A 203 -7.06 -26.31 3.87
C HIS A 203 -6.90 -24.90 4.45
N PRO A 204 -7.23 -24.68 5.74
CA PRO A 204 -7.29 -23.35 6.31
C PRO A 204 -5.92 -22.71 6.21
N MET A 205 -5.79 -21.77 5.28
CA MET A 205 -4.56 -21.04 5.09
C MET A 205 -4.21 -20.35 6.40
N LYS A 206 -3.13 -20.77 7.05
CA LYS A 206 -2.77 -20.20 8.35
C LYS A 206 -2.19 -18.80 8.22
N THR A 207 -1.50 -18.54 7.10
CA THR A 207 -0.78 -17.29 6.87
C THR A 207 -0.78 -16.86 5.41
N ILE A 208 -0.85 -15.56 5.17
CA ILE A 208 -0.68 -14.93 3.86
C ILE A 208 0.65 -14.18 3.84
N PRO A 209 1.63 -14.58 2.99
CA PRO A 209 2.82 -13.78 2.74
C PRO A 209 2.45 -12.38 2.25
N SER A 210 2.99 -11.35 2.88
CA SER A 210 2.65 -9.96 2.57
C SER A 210 3.89 -9.08 2.58
N MET A 211 3.97 -8.20 1.59
CA MET A 211 4.93 -7.10 1.57
C MET A 211 4.30 -5.91 2.28
N ILE A 212 4.98 -5.37 3.28
CA ILE A 212 4.54 -4.17 3.97
C ILE A 212 5.54 -3.04 3.76
N PRO A 213 5.07 -1.80 3.49
CA PRO A 213 5.95 -0.64 3.42
C PRO A 213 6.49 -0.35 4.83
N VAL A 214 7.78 -0.03 4.89
CA VAL A 214 8.45 0.36 6.13
C VAL A 214 9.20 1.68 5.89
N PRO A 215 8.98 2.73 6.70
CA PRO A 215 9.76 3.95 6.57
C PRO A 215 11.19 3.68 7.04
N MET A 216 12.18 4.10 6.25
CA MET A 216 13.58 4.06 6.67
C MET A 216 13.96 5.37 7.37
N SER A 217 15.00 5.32 8.20
CA SER A 217 15.61 6.53 8.75
C SER A 217 16.19 7.39 7.62
N GLY A 218 16.01 8.71 7.70
CA GLY A 218 16.51 9.66 6.70
C GLY A 218 15.50 10.01 5.61
N HIS A 219 14.22 9.62 5.75
CA HIS A 219 13.15 10.16 4.92
C HIS A 219 12.98 11.65 5.23
N GLY A 220 13.33 12.51 4.27
CA GLY A 220 13.24 13.96 4.41
C GLY A 220 11.80 14.48 4.28
N VAL A 221 11.69 15.81 4.27
CA VAL A 221 10.47 16.55 3.87
C VAL A 221 10.41 16.84 2.37
N THR A 222 11.41 16.37 1.61
CA THR A 222 11.46 16.54 0.16
C THR A 222 10.48 15.61 -0.54
N PHE A 223 9.99 16.04 -1.69
CA PHE A 223 9.02 15.28 -2.47
C PHE A 223 9.74 14.24 -3.32
N GLU A 224 10.13 13.14 -2.67
CA GLU A 224 10.91 12.06 -3.27
C GLU A 224 10.28 10.70 -2.98
N ASN A 225 10.76 9.65 -3.65
CA ASN A 225 10.38 8.28 -3.37
C ASN A 225 11.51 7.58 -2.61
N HIS A 226 11.28 7.34 -1.31
CA HIS A 226 12.15 6.57 -0.42
C HIS A 226 11.52 5.22 -0.05
N PHE A 227 10.66 4.68 -0.92
CA PHE A 227 9.93 3.45 -0.67
C PHE A 227 10.87 2.32 -0.25
N SER A 228 10.52 1.69 0.86
CA SER A 228 11.15 0.47 1.30
C SER A 228 10.10 -0.48 1.84
N PHE A 229 10.42 -1.76 1.86
CA PHE A 229 9.48 -2.78 2.28
C PHE A 229 10.16 -3.84 3.14
N ALA A 230 9.33 -4.62 3.82
CA ALA A 230 9.75 -5.88 4.37
C ALA A 230 8.68 -6.95 4.14
N LEU A 231 9.10 -8.21 4.17
CA LEU A 231 8.20 -9.35 4.08
C LEU A 231 7.75 -9.77 5.47
N THR A 232 6.45 -9.93 5.61
CA THR A 232 5.78 -10.39 6.82
C THR A 232 4.70 -11.40 6.47
N LYS A 233 4.11 -12.03 7.49
CA LYS A 233 2.99 -12.95 7.33
C LYS A 233 1.75 -12.37 8.00
N ILE A 234 0.66 -12.25 7.26
CA ILE A 234 -0.66 -11.92 7.81
C ILE A 234 -1.30 -13.22 8.31
N LEU A 235 -1.59 -13.30 9.59
CA LEU A 235 -1.98 -14.53 10.29
C LEU A 235 -3.49 -14.80 10.22
N VAL A 236 -3.99 -15.29 9.08
CA VAL A 236 -5.43 -15.45 8.84
C VAL A 236 -6.05 -16.73 9.41
N GLY A 237 -5.25 -17.64 9.98
CA GLY A 237 -5.76 -18.90 10.56
C GLY A 237 -6.25 -18.81 12.01
N GLU A 238 -5.99 -17.70 12.70
CA GLU A 238 -6.34 -17.55 14.12
C GLU A 238 -7.74 -16.94 14.28
N GLU A 239 -8.68 -17.73 14.82
CA GLU A 239 -10.07 -17.31 15.04
C GLU A 239 -10.18 -16.32 16.21
N ASP A 240 -9.45 -16.58 17.30
CA ASP A 240 -9.48 -15.76 18.51
C ASP A 240 -8.87 -14.37 18.22
N PRO A 241 -9.65 -13.28 18.37
CA PRO A 241 -9.20 -11.94 18.01
C PRO A 241 -8.04 -11.44 18.88
N VAL A 242 -7.96 -11.88 20.14
CA VAL A 242 -6.89 -11.51 21.07
C VAL A 242 -5.63 -12.29 20.74
N LYS A 243 -5.72 -13.61 20.55
CA LYS A 243 -4.56 -14.42 20.11
C LYS A 243 -4.02 -13.94 18.77
N ARG A 244 -4.90 -13.58 17.83
CA ARG A 244 -4.52 -13.00 16.54
C ARG A 244 -3.79 -11.67 16.72
N LEU A 245 -4.31 -10.79 17.59
CA LEU A 245 -3.67 -9.51 17.90
C LEU A 245 -2.25 -9.70 18.46
N MET A 246 -2.11 -10.59 19.45
CA MET A 246 -0.81 -10.85 20.09
C MET A 246 0.18 -11.51 19.13
N SER A 247 -0.29 -12.43 18.29
CA SER A 247 0.55 -13.08 17.29
C SER A 247 1.00 -12.11 16.19
N MET A 248 0.10 -11.23 15.72
CA MET A 248 0.47 -10.15 14.81
C MET A 248 1.48 -9.20 15.47
N HIS A 249 1.29 -8.87 16.76
CA HIS A 249 2.24 -8.03 17.49
C HIS A 249 3.64 -8.64 17.55
N LYS A 250 3.75 -9.92 17.91
CA LYS A 250 5.01 -10.66 17.91
C LYS A 250 5.70 -10.60 16.54
N GLU A 251 4.95 -10.77 15.46
CA GLU A 251 5.49 -10.72 14.10
C GLU A 251 6.02 -9.34 13.72
N PHE A 252 5.27 -8.26 14.02
CA PHE A 252 5.74 -6.89 13.80
C PHE A 252 6.99 -6.55 14.63
N MET A 253 7.06 -7.02 15.88
CA MET A 253 8.23 -6.82 16.72
C MET A 253 9.43 -7.59 16.20
N ARG A 254 9.24 -8.83 15.72
CA ARG A 254 10.29 -9.61 15.04
C ARG A 254 10.83 -8.86 13.83
N LEU A 255 9.94 -8.31 12.99
CA LEU A 255 10.30 -7.55 11.81
C LEU A 255 11.10 -6.28 12.17
N ARG A 256 10.62 -5.50 13.15
CA ARG A 256 11.25 -4.26 13.61
C ARG A 256 12.68 -4.45 14.10
N HIS A 257 12.98 -5.58 14.72
CA HIS A 257 14.32 -5.90 15.24
C HIS A 257 15.17 -6.72 14.26
N SER A 258 14.74 -6.86 13.00
CA SER A 258 15.44 -7.64 11.99
C SER A 258 16.18 -6.76 10.97
N PRO A 259 17.16 -7.31 10.22
CA PRO A 259 17.78 -6.62 9.08
C PRO A 259 16.85 -6.49 7.86
N LEU A 260 15.66 -7.10 7.88
CA LEU A 260 14.80 -7.23 6.69
C LEU A 260 14.40 -5.87 6.07
N PRO A 261 14.04 -4.82 6.84
CA PRO A 261 13.76 -3.49 6.28
C PRO A 261 14.95 -2.89 5.52
N VAL A 262 16.18 -3.07 6.04
CA VAL A 262 17.40 -2.58 5.38
C VAL A 262 17.61 -3.34 4.07
N ILE A 263 17.54 -4.66 4.11
CA ILE A 263 17.69 -5.48 2.90
C ILE A 263 16.65 -5.08 1.84
N GLY A 264 15.38 -4.88 2.24
CA GLY A 264 14.32 -4.41 1.34
C GLY A 264 14.60 -3.04 0.73
N SER A 265 15.13 -2.09 1.51
CA SER A 265 15.56 -0.77 0.99
C SER A 265 16.67 -0.90 -0.05
N TRP A 266 17.67 -1.75 0.19
CA TRP A 266 18.74 -2.00 -0.78
C TRP A 266 18.21 -2.65 -2.06
N ILE A 267 17.34 -3.65 -1.93
CA ILE A 267 16.68 -4.30 -3.08
C ILE A 267 16.00 -3.25 -3.98
N VAL A 268 15.21 -2.33 -3.40
CA VAL A 268 14.55 -1.24 -4.17
C VAL A 268 15.58 -0.28 -4.77
N LYS A 269 16.61 0.14 -4.03
CA LYS A 269 17.62 1.08 -4.54
C LYS A 269 18.37 0.54 -5.76
N PHE A 270 18.74 -0.74 -5.75
CA PHE A 270 19.53 -1.33 -6.84
C PHE A 270 18.67 -1.84 -8.00
N HIS A 271 17.48 -2.38 -7.73
CA HIS A 271 16.66 -3.03 -8.77
C HIS A 271 15.48 -2.17 -9.21
N GLY A 272 15.20 -1.05 -8.53
CA GLY A 272 14.03 -0.21 -8.77
C GLY A 272 12.73 -1.04 -8.80
N SER A 273 11.87 -0.74 -9.77
CA SER A 273 10.61 -1.46 -10.00
C SER A 273 10.75 -2.73 -10.87
N GLN A 274 11.97 -3.10 -11.29
CA GLN A 274 12.20 -4.22 -12.22
C GLN A 274 11.86 -5.59 -11.62
N ILE A 275 11.75 -5.69 -10.30
CA ILE A 275 11.27 -6.91 -9.59
C ILE A 275 9.90 -7.37 -10.11
N ASN A 276 9.04 -6.42 -10.51
CA ASN A 276 7.73 -6.74 -11.07
C ASN A 276 7.80 -7.39 -12.46
N SER A 277 8.90 -7.18 -13.21
CA SER A 277 9.11 -7.81 -14.51
C SER A 277 9.43 -9.30 -14.37
N ILE A 278 10.15 -9.70 -13.31
CA ILE A 278 10.40 -11.11 -12.97
C ILE A 278 9.09 -11.81 -12.61
N GLY A 279 8.23 -11.16 -11.83
CA GLY A 279 6.92 -11.70 -11.47
C GLY A 279 6.04 -12.04 -12.69
N ARG A 280 6.15 -11.31 -13.81
CA ARG A 280 5.43 -11.57 -15.06
C ARG A 280 5.95 -12.80 -15.81
N LEU A 281 7.24 -13.08 -15.72
CA LEU A 281 7.86 -14.26 -16.35
C LEU A 281 7.50 -15.54 -15.59
N VAL A 282 7.36 -15.43 -14.26
CA VAL A 282 7.18 -16.58 -13.36
C VAL A 282 5.71 -16.90 -13.09
N ASN A 283 4.80 -15.91 -13.11
CA ASN A 283 3.37 -16.10 -12.87
C ASN A 283 2.52 -16.06 -14.16
N LYS A 284 2.86 -16.89 -15.15
CA LYS A 284 1.97 -17.13 -16.29
C LYS A 284 0.73 -17.92 -15.86
#